data_AF-A0A2M7CP00-F1
#
_entry.id   AF-A0A2M7CP00-F1
#
_cell.length_a   1.000
_cell.length_b   1.000
_cell.length_c   1.000
_cell.angle_alpha   90.00
_cell.angle_beta   90.00
_cell.angle_gamma   90.00
#
_symmetry.space_group_name_H-M   'P 1'
#
loop_
_entity.id
_entity.type
_entity.pdbx_description
1 polymer ?
#
loop_
_entity_poly.entity_id
_entity_poly.type
_entity_poly.pdbx_seq_one_letter_code
_entity_poly.pdbx_strand_id
1 'polypeptide(L)'
;TMKTCGECHDTEFIVSHSYHSDLGLRDYAASAETWNASDGLFGEFDPIGYRYLSAKGDERLDLTTPDWLKTYGWRVPGGGPAVTSRGGQPLVSLKPDAENPEASAYDPETGKFKAWDWSKSGDIEMNCFLCHTANPNNAARIASIERGEFGWANTATLVGMGIVERSSPDADGFAWNADAFDENGELKDEFVQLQDPTNKNCAACHGEIHEDPIAPLMLDACDATQTQTATTGQVIASQKISESGLNLSGKAGLDRAWDIHAERALKCTDCHYSLNNPSHSLDEKAANPEHLTYDPRKLEIGEYLQMPDHNFARGVSAQFGIAPELKSTMRRCESCHDTNKSHANWLPYNDRHMQVVACETCHVPRIVAPAYSSVDWTVVRLDGSARAECRGIVETLQGNVSTTTDLVTGYQPVLMQRTDV
;
A
#
# COMPACT_ATOMS: atom_id res chain seq x y z
N THR A 1 -19.25 2.24 6.68
CA THR A 1 -18.34 1.24 7.29
C THR A 1 -18.14 1.54 8.76
N MET A 2 -17.85 2.81 9.08
CA MET A 2 -17.52 3.27 10.43
C MET A 2 -18.61 2.97 11.45
N LYS A 3 -19.89 3.10 11.08
CA LYS A 3 -21.00 2.75 11.96
C LYS A 3 -21.05 1.25 12.30
N THR A 4 -21.02 0.38 11.30
CA THR A 4 -21.16 -1.07 11.48
C THR A 4 -20.00 -1.65 12.29
N CYS A 5 -18.77 -1.28 11.97
CA CYS A 5 -17.60 -1.72 12.74
C CYS A 5 -17.52 -1.00 14.10
N GLY A 6 -18.04 0.23 14.19
CA GLY A 6 -18.05 1.08 15.37
C GLY A 6 -18.86 0.57 16.57
N GLU A 7 -19.77 -0.39 16.34
CA GLU A 7 -20.51 -1.02 17.44
C GLU A 7 -19.62 -1.91 18.32
N CYS A 8 -18.51 -2.43 17.77
CA CYS A 8 -17.57 -3.32 18.46
C CYS A 8 -16.15 -2.74 18.58
N HIS A 9 -15.79 -1.80 17.70
CA HIS A 9 -14.46 -1.22 17.61
C HIS A 9 -14.50 0.29 17.86
N ASP A 10 -13.49 0.84 18.50
CA ASP A 10 -13.26 2.28 18.53
C ASP A 10 -12.67 2.70 17.17
N THR A 11 -13.57 2.97 16.22
CA THR A 11 -13.18 3.32 14.86
C THR A 11 -12.52 4.71 14.76
N GLU A 12 -12.76 5.60 15.72
CA GLU A 12 -12.07 6.89 15.82
C GLU A 12 -10.61 6.68 16.24
N PHE A 13 -10.37 5.83 17.25
CA PHE A 13 -9.03 5.41 17.64
C PHE A 13 -8.29 4.76 16.46
N ILE A 14 -8.92 3.78 15.80
CA ILE A 14 -8.30 3.06 14.67
C ILE A 14 -7.86 4.03 13.57
N VAL A 15 -8.72 4.96 13.15
CA VAL A 15 -8.40 5.90 12.07
C VAL A 15 -7.34 6.91 12.49
N SER A 16 -7.40 7.42 13.72
CA SER A 16 -6.40 8.36 14.23
C SER A 16 -5.03 7.72 14.51
N HIS A 17 -5.01 6.39 14.66
CA HIS A 17 -3.83 5.55 14.81
C HIS A 17 -3.62 4.71 13.54
N SER A 18 -3.69 5.35 12.38
CA SER A 18 -3.39 4.70 11.10
C SER A 18 -2.73 5.66 10.14
N TYR A 19 -1.42 5.52 9.96
CA TYR A 19 -0.72 6.24 8.89
C TYR A 19 -1.27 5.87 7.50
N HIS A 20 -1.80 4.66 7.32
CA HIS A 20 -2.48 4.25 6.08
C HIS A 20 -3.75 5.06 5.82
N SER A 21 -4.39 5.60 6.86
CA SER A 21 -5.49 6.56 6.71
C SER A 21 -4.98 7.98 6.53
N ASP A 22 -4.03 8.40 7.37
CA ASP A 22 -3.55 9.78 7.42
C ASP A 22 -2.79 10.20 6.15
N LEU A 23 -1.94 9.31 5.63
CA LEU A 23 -1.16 9.51 4.41
C LEU A 23 -0.35 10.82 4.36
N GLY A 24 -0.01 11.40 5.51
CA GLY A 24 0.74 12.66 5.61
C GLY A 24 -0.14 13.91 5.77
N LEU A 25 -1.46 13.77 5.92
CA LEU A 25 -2.36 14.91 6.13
C LEU A 25 -2.02 15.67 7.41
N ARG A 26 -1.76 14.98 8.53
CA ARG A 26 -1.42 15.61 9.81
C ARG A 26 -0.18 16.49 9.76
N ASP A 27 0.79 16.09 8.94
CA ASP A 27 2.06 16.79 8.77
C ASP A 27 2.05 17.72 7.54
N TYR A 28 0.89 17.92 6.90
CA TYR A 28 0.77 18.75 5.72
C TYR A 28 1.14 20.21 6.03
N ALA A 29 2.21 20.68 5.39
CA ALA A 29 2.70 22.04 5.42
C ALA A 29 3.15 22.45 4.00
N ALA A 30 2.38 23.33 3.36
CA ALA A 30 2.75 23.84 2.04
C ALA A 30 4.11 24.54 2.07
N SER A 31 4.93 24.30 1.04
CA SER A 31 6.26 24.87 0.89
C SER A 31 6.37 25.66 -0.40
N ALA A 32 7.07 26.78 -0.35
CA ALA A 32 7.47 27.54 -1.54
C ALA A 32 8.81 27.08 -2.12
N GLU A 33 9.56 26.25 -1.38
CA GLU A 33 10.92 25.81 -1.73
C GLU A 33 10.95 24.41 -2.35
N THR A 34 9.91 23.61 -2.12
CA THR A 34 9.78 22.23 -2.60
C THR A 34 8.34 21.93 -2.97
N TRP A 35 8.13 20.96 -3.85
CA TRP A 35 6.81 20.43 -4.19
C TRP A 35 6.26 19.44 -3.15
N ASN A 36 7.08 19.06 -2.16
CA ASN A 36 6.65 18.23 -1.05
C ASN A 36 6.03 19.10 0.04
N ALA A 37 4.76 18.84 0.34
CA ALA A 37 4.02 19.43 1.45
C ALA A 37 3.89 18.48 2.64
N SER A 38 4.23 17.20 2.51
CA SER A 38 4.28 16.25 3.62
C SER A 38 5.26 15.12 3.29
N ASP A 39 5.47 14.22 4.25
CA ASP A 39 6.28 13.02 4.08
C ASP A 39 5.45 11.78 3.66
N GLY A 40 4.18 11.97 3.30
CA GLY A 40 3.27 10.91 2.90
C GLY A 40 2.70 11.07 1.50
N LEU A 41 2.03 10.03 1.01
CA LEU A 41 1.44 10.01 -0.34
C LEU A 41 0.53 11.22 -0.61
N PHE A 42 -0.13 11.76 0.43
CA PHE A 42 -0.87 12.99 0.35
C PHE A 42 0.03 14.18 0.69
N GLY A 43 0.57 14.83 -0.35
CA GLY A 43 1.41 16.02 -0.22
C GLY A 43 2.83 15.83 -0.74
N GLU A 44 3.32 14.61 -0.87
CA GLU A 44 4.59 14.32 -1.53
C GLU A 44 4.46 14.41 -3.07
N PHE A 45 5.48 14.96 -3.73
CA PHE A 45 5.60 14.93 -5.19
C PHE A 45 5.87 13.50 -5.67
N ASP A 46 5.10 13.03 -6.64
CA ASP A 46 5.30 11.73 -7.27
C ASP A 46 6.21 11.88 -8.50
N PRO A 47 7.49 11.44 -8.45
CA PRO A 47 8.40 11.53 -9.58
C PRO A 47 8.09 10.51 -10.69
N ILE A 48 7.32 9.45 -10.40
CA ILE A 48 6.95 8.43 -11.39
C ILE A 48 5.83 8.99 -12.28
N GLY A 49 4.75 9.48 -11.66
CA GLY A 49 3.64 10.13 -12.36
C GLY A 49 3.88 11.59 -12.75
N TYR A 50 4.93 12.23 -12.21
CA TYR A 50 5.23 13.67 -12.31
C TYR A 50 4.05 14.55 -11.90
N ARG A 51 3.41 14.17 -10.80
CA ARG A 51 2.26 14.90 -10.27
C ARG A 51 2.54 15.38 -8.86
N TYR A 52 1.95 16.51 -8.50
CA TYR A 52 1.95 16.99 -7.11
C TYR A 52 0.57 17.49 -6.70
N LEU A 53 0.32 17.45 -5.40
CA LEU A 53 -0.90 17.96 -4.80
C LEU A 53 -0.82 19.48 -4.65
N SER A 54 -1.64 20.21 -5.39
CA SER A 54 -1.61 21.67 -5.44
C SER A 54 -1.95 22.29 -4.10
N ALA A 55 -1.20 23.32 -3.70
CA ALA A 55 -1.47 24.16 -2.56
C ALA A 55 -2.42 25.32 -2.92
N LYS A 56 -3.04 25.91 -1.89
CA LYS A 56 -3.88 27.09 -2.09
C LYS A 56 -3.00 28.28 -2.49
N GLY A 57 -3.34 28.90 -3.61
CA GLY A 57 -2.61 30.06 -4.14
C GLY A 57 -1.50 29.70 -5.15
N ASP A 58 -1.34 28.42 -5.50
CA ASP A 58 -0.49 28.03 -6.61
C ASP A 58 -0.94 28.72 -7.90
N GLU A 59 0.02 29.26 -8.66
CA GLU A 59 -0.26 29.93 -9.95
C GLU A 59 -0.89 28.96 -10.97
N ARG A 60 -0.58 27.66 -10.84
CA ARG A 60 -1.12 26.59 -11.66
C ARG A 60 -1.41 25.36 -10.81
N LEU A 61 -2.69 25.00 -10.73
CA LEU A 61 -3.13 23.75 -10.13
C LEU A 61 -2.72 22.56 -11.02
N ASP A 62 -2.17 21.51 -10.40
CA ASP A 62 -1.94 20.20 -10.97
C ASP A 62 -3.01 19.19 -10.48
N LEU A 63 -2.83 18.62 -9.28
CA LEU A 63 -3.88 17.82 -8.63
C LEU A 63 -4.58 18.61 -7.54
N THR A 64 -5.90 18.64 -7.59
CA THR A 64 -6.78 19.01 -6.47
C THR A 64 -6.97 17.80 -5.56
N THR A 65 -7.58 17.96 -4.38
CA THR A 65 -7.91 16.83 -3.50
C THR A 65 -8.83 15.80 -4.19
N PRO A 66 -9.94 16.19 -4.88
CA PRO A 66 -10.72 15.25 -5.69
C PRO A 66 -9.91 14.58 -6.80
N ASP A 67 -9.08 15.32 -7.54
CA ASP A 67 -8.30 14.75 -8.64
C ASP A 67 -7.21 13.79 -8.12
N TRP A 68 -6.61 14.09 -6.96
CA TRP A 68 -5.67 13.20 -6.29
C TRP A 68 -6.34 11.90 -5.87
N LEU A 69 -7.55 11.93 -5.30
CA LEU A 69 -8.32 10.72 -4.99
C LEU A 69 -8.66 9.92 -6.26
N LYS A 70 -9.09 10.59 -7.33
CA LYS A 70 -9.37 9.91 -8.60
C LYS A 70 -8.13 9.27 -9.23
N THR A 71 -6.95 9.83 -8.98
CA THR A 71 -5.66 9.35 -9.55
C THR A 71 -5.01 8.28 -8.69
N TYR A 72 -4.99 8.46 -7.37
CA TYR A 72 -4.22 7.65 -6.43
C TYR A 72 -5.07 6.92 -5.38
N GLY A 73 -6.39 7.12 -5.40
CA GLY A 73 -7.31 6.53 -4.42
C GLY A 73 -7.37 5.01 -4.42
N TRP A 74 -6.84 4.36 -5.45
CA TRP A 74 -6.59 2.92 -5.46
C TRP A 74 -5.60 2.47 -4.36
N ARG A 75 -4.71 3.36 -3.88
CA ARG A 75 -3.78 3.14 -2.75
C ARG A 75 -4.29 3.67 -1.42
N VAL A 76 -5.42 4.38 -1.41
CA VAL A 76 -5.96 5.04 -0.22
C VAL A 76 -7.01 4.13 0.40
N PRO A 77 -6.84 3.55 1.60
CA PRO A 77 -7.89 2.71 2.20
C PRO A 77 -9.09 3.51 2.71
N GLY A 78 -8.98 4.84 2.80
CA GLY A 78 -10.00 5.77 3.27
C GLY A 78 -9.61 6.47 4.57
N GLY A 79 -10.45 7.40 5.02
CA GLY A 79 -10.17 8.32 6.13
C GLY A 79 -9.13 9.39 5.77
N GLY A 80 -8.53 10.02 6.78
CA GLY A 80 -7.55 11.12 6.61
C GLY A 80 -7.92 12.13 5.52
N PRO A 81 -7.11 12.32 4.46
CA PRO A 81 -7.32 13.30 3.41
C PRO A 81 -8.49 12.97 2.48
N ALA A 82 -9.08 11.78 2.62
CA ALA A 82 -10.27 11.38 1.89
C ALA A 82 -11.57 11.72 2.63
N VAL A 83 -11.51 12.23 3.87
CA VAL A 83 -12.67 12.70 4.66
C VAL A 83 -12.45 14.06 5.33
N THR A 84 -11.19 14.48 5.52
CA THR A 84 -10.81 15.69 6.23
C THR A 84 -9.98 16.61 5.33
N SER A 85 -10.31 17.90 5.33
CA SER A 85 -9.52 18.95 4.68
C SER A 85 -8.21 19.22 5.42
N ARG A 86 -7.28 19.90 4.77
CA ARG A 86 -6.00 20.37 5.34
C ARG A 86 -6.22 21.29 6.55
N GLY A 87 -7.36 21.98 6.60
CA GLY A 87 -7.78 22.82 7.73
C GLY A 87 -8.52 22.08 8.84
N GLY A 88 -8.62 20.75 8.79
CA GLY A 88 -9.28 19.93 9.81
C GLY A 88 -10.82 19.89 9.75
N GLN A 89 -11.43 20.43 8.70
CA GLN A 89 -12.88 20.36 8.49
C GLN A 89 -13.27 19.12 7.69
N PRO A 90 -14.43 18.48 7.93
CA PRO A 90 -14.94 17.41 7.07
C PRO A 90 -15.09 17.91 5.62
N LEU A 91 -14.65 17.12 4.64
CA LEU A 91 -14.71 17.50 3.22
C LEU A 91 -16.14 17.79 2.76
N VAL A 92 -17.10 16.98 3.21
CA VAL A 92 -18.54 17.16 2.94
C VAL A 92 -19.11 18.50 3.44
N SER A 93 -18.41 19.20 4.32
CA SER A 93 -18.78 20.53 4.81
C SER A 93 -18.18 21.69 4.00
N LEU A 94 -17.21 21.41 3.12
CA LEU A 94 -16.59 22.42 2.28
C LEU A 94 -17.59 22.95 1.25
N LYS A 95 -17.56 24.26 1.04
CA LYS A 95 -18.35 24.88 -0.04
C LYS A 95 -17.66 24.62 -1.38
N PRO A 96 -18.41 24.27 -2.43
CA PRO A 96 -17.85 24.15 -3.78
C PRO A 96 -17.20 25.47 -4.21
N ASP A 97 -15.94 25.40 -4.65
CA ASP A 97 -15.17 26.59 -5.04
C ASP A 97 -14.11 26.21 -6.07
N ALA A 98 -14.24 26.72 -7.30
CA ALA A 98 -13.34 26.41 -8.41
C ALA A 98 -11.89 26.88 -8.20
N GLU A 99 -11.67 27.85 -7.29
CA GLU A 99 -10.33 28.39 -6.98
C GLU A 99 -9.69 27.70 -5.77
N ASN A 100 -10.45 26.88 -5.04
CA ASN A 100 -9.95 26.14 -3.90
C ASN A 100 -9.52 24.72 -4.32
N PRO A 101 -8.24 24.34 -4.25
CA PRO A 101 -7.78 23.00 -4.64
C PRO A 101 -8.36 21.87 -3.77
N GLU A 102 -8.99 22.17 -2.64
CA GLU A 102 -9.69 21.17 -1.82
C GLU A 102 -11.17 21.04 -2.18
N ALA A 103 -11.71 21.94 -3.02
CA ALA A 103 -13.13 21.98 -3.39
C ALA A 103 -13.32 22.30 -4.89
N SER A 104 -12.34 21.93 -5.71
CA SER A 104 -12.39 21.99 -7.17
C SER A 104 -11.88 20.69 -7.78
N ALA A 105 -12.19 20.45 -9.05
CA ALA A 105 -11.67 19.33 -9.84
C ALA A 105 -11.43 19.77 -11.28
N TYR A 106 -10.44 19.17 -11.93
CA TYR A 106 -10.13 19.43 -13.33
C TYR A 106 -11.20 18.84 -14.25
N ASP A 107 -11.73 19.66 -15.15
CA ASP A 107 -12.62 19.21 -16.21
C ASP A 107 -11.87 19.12 -17.55
N PRO A 108 -11.64 17.89 -18.07
CA PRO A 108 -10.91 17.70 -19.32
C PRO A 108 -11.66 18.23 -20.54
N GLU A 109 -12.99 18.36 -20.51
CA GLU A 109 -13.76 18.86 -21.64
C GLU A 109 -13.57 20.36 -21.84
N THR A 110 -13.49 21.12 -20.75
CA THR A 110 -13.34 22.58 -20.79
C THR A 110 -11.90 23.04 -20.58
N GLY A 111 -11.02 22.17 -20.11
CA GLY A 111 -9.63 22.49 -19.76
C GLY A 111 -9.49 23.41 -18.56
N LYS A 112 -10.50 23.44 -17.68
CA LYS A 112 -10.58 24.36 -16.53
C LYS A 112 -10.97 23.61 -15.27
N PHE A 113 -10.61 24.19 -14.12
CA PHE A 113 -11.11 23.71 -12.83
C PHE A 113 -12.56 24.16 -12.63
N LYS A 114 -13.39 23.24 -12.14
CA LYS A 114 -14.78 23.49 -11.74
C LYS A 114 -14.92 23.26 -10.25
N ALA A 115 -15.88 23.94 -9.63
CA ALA A 115 -16.22 23.73 -8.23
C ALA A 115 -16.69 22.28 -8.02
N TRP A 116 -16.11 21.61 -7.04
CA TRP A 116 -16.42 20.25 -6.62
C TRP A 116 -17.35 20.28 -5.40
N ASP A 117 -18.42 19.48 -5.46
CA ASP A 117 -19.43 19.43 -4.41
C ASP A 117 -19.35 18.12 -3.62
N TRP A 118 -18.59 18.16 -2.53
CA TRP A 118 -18.40 17.01 -1.64
C TRP A 118 -19.70 16.49 -1.04
N SER A 119 -20.72 17.34 -0.88
CA SER A 119 -22.03 16.89 -0.38
C SER A 119 -22.76 15.96 -1.34
N LYS A 120 -22.36 15.95 -2.62
CA LYS A 120 -22.90 15.07 -3.66
C LYS A 120 -22.02 13.86 -3.92
N SER A 121 -20.70 14.05 -3.99
CA SER A 121 -19.77 12.93 -4.19
C SER A 121 -19.70 12.01 -2.98
N GLY A 122 -19.95 12.56 -1.79
CA GLY A 122 -19.52 11.97 -0.54
C GLY A 122 -18.00 12.02 -0.39
N ASP A 123 -17.52 11.36 0.66
CA ASP A 123 -16.11 11.18 1.00
C ASP A 123 -15.78 9.68 1.12
N ILE A 124 -14.51 9.32 1.32
CA ILE A 124 -14.10 7.90 1.42
C ILE A 124 -13.77 7.59 2.88
N GLU A 125 -14.74 7.11 3.65
CA GLU A 125 -14.51 6.56 4.99
C GLU A 125 -13.45 5.45 4.99
N MET A 126 -12.77 5.23 6.12
CA MET A 126 -11.89 4.07 6.28
C MET A 126 -12.63 2.78 5.93
N ASN A 127 -12.05 2.02 4.99
CA ASN A 127 -12.67 0.82 4.45
C ASN A 127 -12.10 -0.45 5.05
N CYS A 128 -12.60 -0.83 6.23
CA CYS A 128 -12.23 -2.05 6.92
C CYS A 128 -12.41 -3.31 6.05
N PHE A 129 -13.37 -3.31 5.12
CA PHE A 129 -13.66 -4.46 4.27
C PHE A 129 -12.52 -4.83 3.33
N LEU A 130 -11.67 -3.87 2.95
CA LEU A 130 -10.50 -4.13 2.10
C LEU A 130 -9.55 -5.16 2.70
N CYS A 131 -9.40 -5.13 4.02
CA CYS A 131 -8.43 -5.95 4.74
C CYS A 131 -9.11 -7.09 5.50
N HIS A 132 -10.32 -6.87 6.00
CA HIS A 132 -11.01 -7.82 6.87
C HIS A 132 -12.05 -8.68 6.17
N THR A 133 -12.10 -8.71 4.83
CA THR A 133 -12.98 -9.66 4.11
C THR A 133 -12.17 -10.55 3.17
N ALA A 134 -12.70 -11.75 2.91
CA ALA A 134 -12.04 -12.74 2.07
C ALA A 134 -11.92 -12.32 0.61
N ASN A 135 -12.96 -11.68 0.06
CA ASN A 135 -13.04 -11.35 -1.37
C ASN A 135 -13.58 -9.93 -1.59
N PRO A 136 -12.87 -8.88 -1.11
CA PRO A 136 -13.29 -7.51 -1.34
C PRO A 136 -13.24 -7.20 -2.84
N ASN A 137 -14.30 -6.59 -3.37
CA ASN A 137 -14.34 -6.16 -4.76
C ASN A 137 -13.61 -4.83 -4.95
N ASN A 138 -12.27 -4.89 -4.90
CA ASN A 138 -11.43 -3.70 -5.02
C ASN A 138 -11.55 -3.04 -6.42
N ALA A 139 -11.83 -3.82 -7.47
CA ALA A 139 -12.04 -3.27 -8.81
C ALA A 139 -13.28 -2.37 -8.88
N ALA A 140 -14.41 -2.82 -8.31
CA ALA A 140 -15.61 -1.99 -8.24
C ALA A 140 -15.39 -0.73 -7.39
N ARG A 141 -14.66 -0.86 -6.26
CA ARG A 141 -14.26 0.25 -5.42
C ARG A 141 -13.43 1.29 -6.18
N ILE A 142 -12.35 0.87 -6.85
CA ILE A 142 -11.48 1.75 -7.63
C ILE A 142 -12.30 2.47 -8.71
N ALA A 143 -13.16 1.74 -9.43
CA ALA A 143 -13.99 2.33 -10.46
C ALA A 143 -14.95 3.42 -9.90
N SER A 144 -15.51 3.23 -8.71
CA SER A 144 -16.31 4.29 -8.04
C SER A 144 -15.47 5.51 -7.68
N ILE A 145 -14.24 5.31 -7.18
CA ILE A 145 -13.33 6.40 -6.86
C ILE A 145 -12.93 7.19 -8.12
N GLU A 146 -12.58 6.52 -9.20
CA GLU A 146 -12.19 7.15 -10.48
C GLU A 146 -13.34 7.98 -11.08
N ARG A 147 -14.59 7.55 -10.90
CA ARG A 147 -15.80 8.31 -11.28
C ARG A 147 -16.11 9.47 -10.32
N GLY A 148 -15.43 9.57 -9.19
CA GLY A 148 -15.70 10.57 -8.16
C GLY A 148 -16.93 10.27 -7.30
N GLU A 149 -17.42 9.03 -7.33
CA GLU A 149 -18.49 8.52 -6.47
C GLU A 149 -17.93 8.09 -5.10
N PHE A 150 -17.24 8.99 -4.42
CA PHE A 150 -16.43 8.68 -3.24
C PHE A 150 -17.24 8.02 -2.11
N GLY A 151 -18.42 8.55 -1.80
CA GLY A 151 -19.32 8.02 -0.77
C GLY A 151 -19.82 6.58 -1.04
N TRP A 152 -19.69 6.11 -2.28
CA TRP A 152 -20.04 4.76 -2.66
C TRP A 152 -18.88 3.76 -2.64
N ALA A 153 -17.63 4.22 -2.49
CA ALA A 153 -16.44 3.37 -2.62
C ALA A 153 -16.45 2.16 -1.66
N ASN A 154 -16.84 2.36 -0.40
CA ASN A 154 -16.86 1.26 0.57
C ASN A 154 -17.98 0.27 0.27
N THR A 155 -19.16 0.76 -0.14
CA THR A 155 -20.28 -0.09 -0.57
C THR A 155 -19.91 -0.90 -1.82
N ALA A 156 -19.22 -0.30 -2.78
CA ALA A 156 -18.75 -0.97 -3.98
C ALA A 156 -17.82 -2.16 -3.67
N THR A 157 -17.12 -2.12 -2.53
CA THR A 157 -16.25 -3.22 -2.07
C THR A 157 -17.04 -4.49 -1.75
N LEU A 158 -18.32 -4.36 -1.40
CA LEU A 158 -19.20 -5.48 -1.01
C LEU A 158 -19.85 -6.18 -2.22
N VAL A 159 -19.67 -5.66 -3.44
CA VAL A 159 -20.26 -6.22 -4.65
C VAL A 159 -19.75 -7.63 -4.91
N GLY A 160 -20.66 -8.58 -5.11
CA GLY A 160 -20.31 -9.99 -5.31
C GLY A 160 -20.22 -10.81 -4.02
N MET A 161 -20.36 -10.17 -2.86
CA MET A 161 -20.51 -10.86 -1.57
C MET A 161 -21.95 -11.26 -1.27
N GLY A 162 -22.90 -10.97 -2.18
CA GLY A 162 -24.33 -11.23 -1.99
C GLY A 162 -25.04 -10.24 -1.07
N ILE A 163 -24.35 -9.18 -0.60
CA ILE A 163 -24.90 -8.15 0.31
C ILE A 163 -25.48 -6.97 -0.47
N VAL A 164 -24.77 -6.56 -1.53
CA VAL A 164 -25.18 -5.48 -2.43
C VAL A 164 -24.98 -5.88 -3.88
N GLU A 165 -25.84 -5.36 -4.73
CA GLU A 165 -25.76 -5.51 -6.17
C GLU A 165 -25.74 -4.14 -6.84
N ARG A 166 -25.05 -4.07 -7.97
CA ARG A 166 -25.17 -2.91 -8.86
C ARG A 166 -26.31 -3.18 -9.83
N SER A 167 -27.31 -2.32 -9.84
CA SER A 167 -28.50 -2.49 -10.69
C SER A 167 -28.16 -2.37 -12.19
N SER A 168 -27.07 -1.69 -12.54
CA SER A 168 -26.38 -1.77 -13.85
C SER A 168 -24.94 -1.23 -13.75
N PRO A 169 -24.06 -1.47 -14.73
CA PRO A 169 -22.71 -0.88 -14.76
C PRO A 169 -22.69 0.66 -14.70
N ASP A 170 -23.77 1.29 -15.16
CA ASP A 170 -23.96 2.75 -15.26
C ASP A 170 -24.94 3.30 -14.22
N ALA A 171 -25.39 2.47 -13.27
CA ALA A 171 -26.34 2.91 -12.26
C ALA A 171 -25.67 3.84 -11.23
N ASP A 172 -26.40 4.91 -10.90
CA ASP A 172 -26.11 5.82 -9.79
C ASP A 172 -26.43 5.10 -8.46
N GLY A 173 -25.50 4.28 -7.98
CA GLY A 173 -25.55 3.65 -6.66
C GLY A 173 -25.76 2.14 -6.65
N PHE A 174 -26.09 1.62 -5.45
CA PHE A 174 -26.14 0.20 -5.12
C PHE A 174 -27.47 -0.18 -4.49
N ALA A 175 -27.96 -1.38 -4.79
CA ALA A 175 -29.14 -1.96 -4.17
C ALA A 175 -28.73 -3.01 -3.13
N TRP A 176 -29.34 -2.95 -1.94
CA TRP A 176 -29.15 -3.98 -0.91
C TRP A 176 -29.91 -5.24 -1.29
N ASN A 177 -29.26 -6.39 -1.16
CA ASN A 177 -29.93 -7.67 -1.28
C ASN A 177 -30.73 -7.94 0.00
N ALA A 178 -32.06 -7.83 -0.07
CA ALA A 178 -32.92 -8.06 1.08
C ALA A 178 -32.79 -9.49 1.64
N ASP A 179 -32.45 -10.48 0.81
CA ASP A 179 -32.26 -11.86 1.26
C ASP A 179 -30.98 -12.04 2.10
N ALA A 180 -30.06 -11.08 2.09
CA ALA A 180 -28.88 -11.09 2.96
C ALA A 180 -29.18 -10.69 4.41
N PHE A 181 -30.37 -10.14 4.68
CA PHE A 181 -30.76 -9.62 5.98
C PHE A 181 -31.92 -10.41 6.57
N ASP A 182 -31.95 -10.51 7.90
CA ASP A 182 -33.03 -11.14 8.64
C ASP A 182 -34.21 -10.17 8.88
N GLU A 183 -35.20 -10.62 9.67
CA GLU A 183 -36.39 -9.81 9.99
C GLU A 183 -36.10 -8.56 10.83
N ASN A 184 -34.94 -8.50 11.50
CA ASN A 184 -34.48 -7.34 12.27
C ASN A 184 -33.63 -6.38 11.41
N GLY A 185 -33.32 -6.75 10.16
CA GLY A 185 -32.40 -6.02 9.30
C GLY A 185 -30.93 -6.27 9.63
N GLU A 186 -30.63 -7.34 10.36
CA GLU A 186 -29.26 -7.78 10.66
C GLU A 186 -28.73 -8.66 9.53
N LEU A 187 -27.43 -8.56 9.25
CA LEU A 187 -26.79 -9.37 8.21
C LEU A 187 -26.76 -10.83 8.68
N LYS A 188 -27.24 -11.77 7.86
CA LYS A 188 -27.23 -13.19 8.22
C LYS A 188 -25.80 -13.74 8.24
N ASP A 189 -25.56 -14.69 9.14
CA ASP A 189 -24.24 -15.27 9.42
C ASP A 189 -23.52 -15.77 8.15
N GLU A 190 -24.23 -16.36 7.19
CA GLU A 190 -23.62 -16.86 5.95
C GLU A 190 -22.98 -15.77 5.07
N PHE A 191 -23.39 -14.50 5.24
CA PHE A 191 -22.84 -13.34 4.54
C PHE A 191 -21.71 -12.64 5.33
N VAL A 192 -21.49 -13.01 6.59
CA VAL A 192 -20.41 -12.45 7.43
C VAL A 192 -19.08 -13.17 7.12
N GLN A 193 -18.37 -12.68 6.11
CA GLN A 193 -17.11 -13.27 5.63
C GLN A 193 -15.86 -12.52 6.15
N LEU A 194 -15.83 -12.26 7.46
CA LEU A 194 -14.73 -11.53 8.10
C LEU A 194 -13.49 -12.41 8.34
N GLN A 195 -12.29 -11.85 8.15
CA GLN A 195 -11.02 -12.55 8.36
C GLN A 195 -9.89 -11.61 8.83
N ASP A 196 -8.76 -12.20 9.19
CA ASP A 196 -7.49 -11.49 9.29
C ASP A 196 -6.99 -11.06 7.89
N PRO A 197 -6.25 -9.94 7.78
CA PRO A 197 -5.65 -9.53 6.52
C PRO A 197 -4.74 -10.62 5.93
N THR A 198 -4.91 -10.89 4.64
CA THR A 198 -4.05 -11.79 3.85
C THR A 198 -3.02 -10.99 3.06
N ASN A 199 -2.00 -11.66 2.52
CA ASN A 199 -1.02 -10.98 1.66
C ASN A 199 -1.72 -10.36 0.45
N LYS A 200 -2.70 -11.04 -0.16
CA LYS A 200 -3.49 -10.51 -1.26
C LYS A 200 -4.21 -9.19 -0.92
N ASN A 201 -4.65 -9.00 0.33
CA ASN A 201 -5.23 -7.73 0.76
C ASN A 201 -4.19 -6.60 0.73
N CYS A 202 -2.96 -6.86 1.18
CA CYS A 202 -1.85 -5.90 1.12
C CYS A 202 -1.39 -5.65 -0.34
N ALA A 203 -1.37 -6.70 -1.17
CA ALA A 203 -0.98 -6.65 -2.58
C ALA A 203 -1.78 -5.64 -3.39
N ALA A 204 -3.04 -5.44 -3.02
CA ALA A 204 -3.97 -4.54 -3.70
C ALA A 204 -3.45 -3.10 -3.84
N CYS A 205 -2.47 -2.69 -3.02
CA CYS A 205 -1.88 -1.35 -3.05
C CYS A 205 -0.34 -1.32 -3.08
N HIS A 206 0.34 -2.42 -2.76
CA HIS A 206 1.80 -2.44 -2.57
C HIS A 206 2.57 -2.99 -3.78
N GLY A 207 2.15 -4.10 -4.39
CA GLY A 207 2.92 -4.72 -5.47
C GLY A 207 2.50 -6.17 -5.76
N GLU A 208 3.29 -6.86 -6.57
CA GLU A 208 3.01 -8.24 -6.97
C GLU A 208 3.12 -9.20 -5.79
N ILE A 209 1.99 -9.83 -5.48
CA ILE A 209 1.91 -11.04 -4.68
C ILE A 209 1.25 -12.12 -5.54
N HIS A 210 1.92 -13.26 -5.63
CA HIS A 210 1.46 -14.39 -6.41
C HIS A 210 1.31 -15.61 -5.50
N GLU A 211 0.06 -15.93 -5.17
CA GLU A 211 -0.31 -17.05 -4.29
C GLU A 211 -0.84 -18.27 -5.05
N ASP A 212 -1.07 -18.16 -6.37
CA ASP A 212 -1.56 -19.29 -7.18
C ASP A 212 -0.42 -20.30 -7.39
N PRO A 213 -0.54 -21.54 -6.88
CA PRO A 213 0.51 -22.53 -7.03
C PRO A 213 0.54 -23.20 -8.42
N ILE A 214 -0.48 -22.96 -9.26
CA ILE A 214 -0.66 -23.61 -10.56
C ILE A 214 -0.33 -22.64 -11.70
N ALA A 215 -0.87 -21.43 -11.66
CA ALA A 215 -0.62 -20.45 -12.70
C ALA A 215 0.84 -19.97 -12.66
N PRO A 216 1.57 -19.92 -13.79
CA PRO A 216 2.89 -19.30 -13.82
C PRO A 216 2.80 -17.81 -13.47
N LEU A 217 3.70 -17.32 -12.61
CA LEU A 217 3.82 -15.90 -12.29
C LEU A 217 4.17 -15.10 -13.55
N MET A 218 3.41 -14.03 -13.79
CA MET A 218 3.61 -13.09 -14.89
C MET A 218 3.84 -11.69 -14.31
N LEU A 219 4.65 -10.88 -14.98
CA LEU A 219 4.87 -9.49 -14.58
C LEU A 219 4.79 -8.58 -15.80
N ASP A 220 4.15 -7.44 -15.65
CA ASP A 220 4.34 -6.35 -16.61
C ASP A 220 5.56 -5.52 -16.17
N ALA A 221 6.46 -5.24 -17.12
CA ALA A 221 7.72 -4.60 -16.79
C ALA A 221 7.48 -3.17 -16.29
N CYS A 222 7.87 -2.91 -15.05
CA CYS A 222 7.72 -1.61 -14.41
C CYS A 222 6.28 -1.06 -14.46
N ASP A 223 5.29 -1.91 -14.19
CA ASP A 223 3.91 -1.45 -14.02
C ASP A 223 3.78 -0.55 -12.77
N ALA A 224 3.46 0.73 -12.98
CA ALA A 224 3.32 1.71 -11.91
C ALA A 224 2.24 1.36 -10.88
N THR A 225 1.24 0.56 -11.27
CA THR A 225 0.18 0.08 -10.36
C THR A 225 0.70 -0.99 -9.39
N GLN A 226 1.84 -1.63 -9.70
CA GLN A 226 2.57 -2.52 -8.81
C GLN A 226 3.79 -1.81 -8.20
N THR A 227 3.56 -0.69 -7.50
CA THR A 227 4.59 0.30 -7.15
C THR A 227 5.86 -0.30 -6.52
N GLN A 228 5.75 -1.20 -5.54
CA GLN A 228 6.93 -1.82 -4.91
C GLN A 228 7.69 -2.70 -5.90
N THR A 229 6.99 -3.51 -6.68
CA THR A 229 7.58 -4.36 -7.73
C THR A 229 8.22 -3.50 -8.82
N ALA A 230 7.56 -2.44 -9.28
CA ALA A 230 8.10 -1.56 -10.32
C ALA A 230 9.30 -0.74 -9.85
N THR A 231 9.38 -0.34 -8.57
CA THR A 231 10.51 0.48 -8.08
C THR A 231 11.68 -0.36 -7.56
N THR A 232 11.42 -1.57 -7.05
CA THR A 232 12.44 -2.41 -6.38
C THR A 232 12.63 -3.78 -7.02
N GLY A 233 11.75 -4.23 -7.90
CA GLY A 233 11.76 -5.60 -8.44
C GLY A 233 11.45 -6.66 -7.38
N GLN A 234 10.96 -6.28 -6.20
CA GLN A 234 10.48 -7.24 -5.19
C GLN A 234 9.19 -7.89 -5.68
N VAL A 235 9.13 -9.21 -5.53
CA VAL A 235 8.00 -10.06 -5.90
C VAL A 235 7.81 -11.04 -4.77
N ILE A 236 6.59 -11.12 -4.24
CA ILE A 236 6.28 -11.98 -3.11
C ILE A 236 5.54 -13.21 -3.64
N ALA A 237 6.26 -14.31 -3.82
CA ALA A 237 5.69 -15.55 -4.32
C ALA A 237 6.43 -16.78 -3.80
N SER A 238 5.69 -17.83 -3.44
CA SER A 238 6.26 -19.13 -3.07
C SER A 238 6.77 -19.92 -4.28
N GLN A 239 6.27 -19.61 -5.47
CA GLN A 239 6.62 -20.28 -6.73
C GLN A 239 8.12 -20.19 -6.99
N LYS A 240 8.69 -21.26 -7.58
CA LYS A 240 10.09 -21.22 -8.00
C LYS A 240 10.26 -20.23 -9.15
N ILE A 241 11.37 -19.49 -9.14
CA ILE A 241 11.67 -18.50 -10.17
C ILE A 241 11.69 -19.14 -11.57
N SER A 242 12.25 -20.35 -11.66
CA SER A 242 12.29 -21.16 -12.88
C SER A 242 10.91 -21.56 -13.44
N GLU A 243 9.86 -21.54 -12.62
CA GLU A 243 8.49 -21.93 -12.98
C GLU A 243 7.61 -20.74 -13.40
N SER A 244 8.10 -19.51 -13.21
CA SER A 244 7.41 -18.30 -13.68
C SER A 244 7.18 -18.32 -15.20
N GLY A 245 6.27 -17.51 -15.71
CA GLY A 245 6.08 -17.32 -17.15
C GLY A 245 7.05 -16.33 -17.80
N LEU A 246 8.02 -15.79 -17.05
CA LEU A 246 8.98 -14.81 -17.55
C LEU A 246 10.07 -15.42 -18.44
N ASN A 247 10.56 -14.64 -19.40
CA ASN A 247 11.71 -14.99 -20.25
C ASN A 247 13.03 -14.64 -19.54
N LEU A 248 13.36 -15.43 -18.51
CA LEU A 248 14.52 -15.18 -17.65
C LEU A 248 15.82 -15.73 -18.24
N SER A 249 16.90 -14.95 -18.15
CA SER A 249 18.25 -15.43 -18.44
C SER A 249 18.66 -16.54 -17.47
N GLY A 250 19.07 -17.69 -18.00
CA GLY A 250 19.47 -18.84 -17.18
C GLY A 250 18.34 -19.47 -16.37
N LYS A 251 17.07 -19.28 -16.77
CA LYS A 251 15.85 -19.69 -16.05
C LYS A 251 15.90 -21.07 -15.41
N ALA A 252 16.42 -22.07 -16.14
CA ALA A 252 16.47 -23.45 -15.66
C ALA A 252 17.33 -23.65 -14.39
N GLY A 253 18.25 -22.73 -14.10
CA GLY A 253 19.08 -22.75 -12.89
C GLY A 253 18.55 -21.89 -11.74
N LEU A 254 17.36 -21.28 -11.87
CA LEU A 254 16.76 -20.43 -10.84
C LEU A 254 15.75 -21.21 -10.00
N ASP A 255 16.24 -22.19 -9.25
CA ASP A 255 15.46 -23.20 -8.50
C ASP A 255 14.96 -22.75 -7.11
N ARG A 256 15.31 -21.54 -6.68
CA ARG A 256 14.78 -20.94 -5.45
C ARG A 256 13.42 -20.27 -5.69
N ALA A 257 12.64 -20.10 -4.62
CA ALA A 257 11.43 -19.29 -4.65
C ALA A 257 11.74 -17.81 -4.92
N TRP A 258 10.76 -17.08 -5.45
CA TRP A 258 10.83 -15.61 -5.53
C TRP A 258 11.02 -15.01 -4.13
N ASP A 259 10.22 -15.48 -3.17
CA ASP A 259 10.32 -15.14 -1.76
C ASP A 259 10.29 -16.40 -0.88
N ILE A 260 11.35 -16.59 -0.09
CA ILE A 260 11.47 -17.70 0.85
C ILE A 260 10.45 -17.60 1.99
N HIS A 261 10.06 -16.40 2.40
CA HIS A 261 9.06 -16.18 3.43
C HIS A 261 7.68 -16.63 2.96
N ALA A 262 7.32 -16.29 1.71
CA ALA A 262 6.11 -16.79 1.08
C ALA A 262 6.14 -18.32 0.91
N GLU A 263 7.28 -18.92 0.52
CA GLU A 263 7.47 -20.38 0.48
C GLU A 263 7.26 -21.04 1.85
N ARG A 264 7.54 -20.33 2.94
CA ARG A 264 7.30 -20.79 4.32
C ARG A 264 5.95 -20.34 4.89
N ALA A 265 5.06 -19.83 4.05
CA ALA A 265 3.71 -19.37 4.41
C ALA A 265 3.67 -18.25 5.46
N LEU A 266 4.74 -17.45 5.56
CA LEU A 266 4.71 -16.22 6.33
C LEU A 266 3.82 -15.19 5.63
N LYS A 267 3.11 -14.42 6.45
CA LYS A 267 2.22 -13.34 6.03
C LYS A 267 2.88 -11.98 6.22
N CYS A 268 2.43 -10.97 5.48
CA CYS A 268 2.85 -9.60 5.67
C CYS A 268 2.66 -9.15 7.12
N THR A 269 1.56 -9.54 7.76
CA THR A 269 1.23 -9.20 9.15
C THR A 269 2.14 -9.85 10.20
N ASP A 270 2.90 -10.90 9.85
CA ASP A 270 3.88 -11.50 10.78
C ASP A 270 5.07 -10.56 11.03
N CYS A 271 5.37 -9.67 10.07
CA CYS A 271 6.41 -8.65 10.16
C CYS A 271 5.80 -7.26 10.38
N HIS A 272 4.73 -6.93 9.67
CA HIS A 272 3.96 -5.68 9.75
C HIS A 272 2.75 -5.83 10.69
N TYR A 273 3.03 -6.22 11.93
CA TYR A 273 1.99 -6.42 12.95
C TYR A 273 1.49 -5.07 13.50
N SER A 274 0.28 -5.08 14.07
CA SER A 274 -0.22 -3.96 14.89
C SER A 274 0.64 -3.82 16.14
N LEU A 275 1.14 -2.62 16.42
CA LEU A 275 2.13 -2.39 17.47
C LEU A 275 1.63 -2.71 18.87
N ASN A 276 0.32 -2.57 19.12
CA ASN A 276 -0.29 -2.90 20.40
C ASN A 276 -0.85 -4.34 20.47
N ASN A 277 -0.54 -5.20 19.49
CA ASN A 277 -1.00 -6.58 19.51
C ASN A 277 -0.33 -7.39 20.64
N PRO A 278 -1.12 -7.93 21.60
CA PRO A 278 -0.58 -8.62 22.76
C PRO A 278 0.20 -9.90 22.42
N SER A 279 0.00 -10.52 21.25
CA SER A 279 0.78 -11.70 20.85
C SER A 279 2.22 -11.37 20.43
N HIS A 280 2.48 -10.13 20.00
CA HIS A 280 3.80 -9.67 19.54
C HIS A 280 4.58 -8.90 20.61
N SER A 281 3.96 -8.59 21.75
CA SER A 281 4.52 -7.90 22.93
C SER A 281 5.83 -8.47 23.55
N LEU A 282 6.34 -9.61 23.08
CA LEU A 282 7.70 -10.05 23.42
C LEU A 282 8.77 -9.10 22.88
N ASP A 283 8.43 -8.33 21.84
CA ASP A 283 9.33 -7.38 21.16
C ASP A 283 9.48 -6.05 21.95
N GLU A 284 8.53 -5.71 22.83
CA GLU A 284 8.65 -4.59 23.79
C GLU A 284 9.71 -4.83 24.88
N LYS A 285 10.26 -6.05 24.99
CA LYS A 285 11.36 -6.35 25.93
C LYS A 285 12.56 -5.43 25.75
N ALA A 286 12.80 -4.92 24.53
CA ALA A 286 13.88 -3.97 24.27
C ALA A 286 13.69 -2.61 24.98
N ALA A 287 12.44 -2.21 25.24
CA ALA A 287 12.10 -0.99 25.98
C ALA A 287 11.96 -1.20 27.49
N ASN A 288 11.85 -2.46 27.92
CA ASN A 288 11.70 -2.82 29.32
C ASN A 288 13.06 -2.91 30.03
N PRO A 289 13.11 -2.68 31.36
CA PRO A 289 14.31 -2.92 32.13
C PRO A 289 14.82 -4.37 31.96
N GLU A 290 16.14 -4.57 31.84
CA GLU A 290 16.74 -5.89 31.58
C GLU A 290 16.32 -7.00 32.57
N HIS A 291 15.94 -6.62 33.80
CA HIS A 291 15.50 -7.55 34.84
C HIS A 291 14.03 -7.98 34.73
N LEU A 292 13.23 -7.35 33.86
CA LEU A 292 11.81 -7.67 33.68
C LEU A 292 11.65 -8.82 32.68
N THR A 293 11.46 -10.03 33.19
CA THR A 293 11.33 -11.24 32.35
C THR A 293 9.94 -11.40 31.73
N TYR A 294 8.92 -10.80 32.35
CA TYR A 294 7.53 -10.82 31.91
C TYR A 294 6.88 -9.48 32.25
N ASP A 295 6.20 -8.88 31.27
CA ASP A 295 5.44 -7.65 31.46
C ASP A 295 3.94 -7.98 31.55
N PRO A 296 3.30 -7.82 32.73
CA PRO A 296 1.87 -8.04 32.89
C PRO A 296 1.01 -6.89 32.35
N ARG A 297 1.60 -5.77 31.89
CA ARG A 297 0.87 -4.58 31.43
C ARG A 297 0.43 -4.65 29.96
N LYS A 298 0.47 -5.85 29.37
CA LYS A 298 0.01 -6.09 28.00
C LYS A 298 -1.50 -5.89 27.96
N LEU A 299 -2.01 -5.39 26.84
CA LEU A 299 -3.45 -5.30 26.61
C LEU A 299 -4.09 -6.68 26.67
N GLU A 300 -5.27 -6.76 27.28
CA GLU A 300 -6.10 -7.94 27.14
C GLU A 300 -6.61 -8.05 25.70
N ILE A 301 -6.86 -9.27 25.22
CA ILE A 301 -7.27 -9.49 23.82
C ILE A 301 -8.55 -8.72 23.46
N GLY A 302 -9.49 -8.58 24.40
CA GLY A 302 -10.70 -7.79 24.19
C GLY A 302 -10.44 -6.29 24.03
N GLU A 303 -9.48 -5.74 24.80
CA GLU A 303 -9.08 -4.33 24.68
C GLU A 303 -8.36 -4.08 23.35
N TYR A 304 -7.48 -5.00 22.94
CA TYR A 304 -6.85 -4.96 21.61
C TYR A 304 -7.88 -5.04 20.49
N LEU A 305 -8.88 -5.92 20.60
CA LEU A 305 -9.93 -6.01 19.58
C LEU A 305 -10.75 -4.72 19.51
N GLN A 306 -11.01 -4.05 20.63
CA GLN A 306 -11.72 -2.77 20.60
C GLN A 306 -10.86 -1.64 20.01
N MET A 307 -9.56 -1.59 20.33
CA MET A 307 -8.66 -0.48 19.97
C MET A 307 -7.36 -0.98 19.32
N PRO A 308 -7.41 -1.68 18.17
CA PRO A 308 -6.19 -2.16 17.50
C PRO A 308 -5.46 -0.99 16.83
N ASP A 309 -4.17 -0.85 17.09
CA ASP A 309 -3.33 0.18 16.45
C ASP A 309 -3.09 -0.18 14.98
N HIS A 310 -3.54 0.67 14.06
CA HIS A 310 -3.38 0.48 12.62
C HIS A 310 -2.14 1.21 12.06
N ASN A 311 -1.26 1.69 12.95
CA ASN A 311 0.12 1.97 12.63
C ASN A 311 0.89 0.65 12.65
N PHE A 312 0.94 0.01 11.49
CA PHE A 312 1.64 -1.27 11.36
C PHE A 312 3.15 -1.09 11.46
N ALA A 313 3.81 -2.07 12.08
CA ALA A 313 5.25 -2.08 12.26
C ALA A 313 5.97 -1.88 10.91
N ARG A 314 6.92 -0.95 10.85
CA ARG A 314 7.61 -0.54 9.63
C ARG A 314 9.11 -0.82 9.72
N GLY A 315 9.65 -1.41 8.65
CA GLY A 315 11.07 -1.68 8.50
C GLY A 315 11.88 -0.41 8.19
N VAL A 316 13.13 -0.60 7.81
CA VAL A 316 13.98 0.48 7.29
C VAL A 316 13.97 0.39 5.77
N SER A 317 13.60 1.49 5.11
CA SER A 317 13.57 1.57 3.65
C SER A 317 14.26 2.85 3.15
N ALA A 318 14.55 2.89 1.85
CA ALA A 318 15.08 4.08 1.19
C ALA A 318 14.07 5.24 1.19
N GLN A 319 12.78 4.94 1.33
CA GLN A 319 11.70 5.93 1.55
C GLN A 319 11.68 6.34 3.02
N PHE A 320 12.68 7.11 3.45
CA PHE A 320 12.91 7.45 4.86
C PHE A 320 11.89 8.43 5.44
N GLY A 321 11.21 9.23 4.60
CA GLY A 321 10.23 10.25 5.03
C GLY A 321 8.96 9.65 5.61
N ILE A 322 8.40 8.60 5.00
CA ILE A 322 7.09 8.03 5.35
C ILE A 322 7.04 7.56 6.81
N ALA A 323 6.10 8.03 7.65
CA ALA A 323 5.90 7.58 9.03
C ALA A 323 7.22 7.38 9.82
N PRO A 324 8.01 8.45 10.00
CA PRO A 324 9.37 8.34 10.55
C PRO A 324 9.39 7.80 11.98
N GLU A 325 8.34 8.02 12.76
CA GLU A 325 8.12 7.51 14.11
C GLU A 325 7.97 5.99 14.18
N LEU A 326 7.53 5.34 13.10
CA LEU A 326 7.38 3.89 13.02
C LEU A 326 8.64 3.20 12.49
N LYS A 327 9.69 3.95 12.15
CA LYS A 327 10.92 3.39 11.57
C LYS A 327 11.57 2.36 12.52
N SER A 328 11.92 1.20 11.97
CA SER A 328 12.58 0.09 12.68
C SER A 328 11.73 -0.58 13.77
N THR A 329 10.40 -0.47 13.70
CA THR A 329 9.48 -1.21 14.59
C THR A 329 9.18 -2.63 14.08
N MET A 330 9.33 -2.87 12.77
CA MET A 330 9.20 -4.19 12.17
C MET A 330 10.31 -5.13 12.64
N ARG A 331 9.98 -6.43 12.75
CA ARG A 331 10.96 -7.48 13.01
C ARG A 331 12.08 -7.47 11.98
N ARG A 332 13.30 -7.71 12.45
CA ARG A 332 14.49 -7.83 11.60
C ARG A 332 14.87 -9.30 11.44
N CYS A 333 15.82 -9.57 10.55
CA CYS A 333 16.27 -10.94 10.25
C CYS A 333 16.66 -11.69 11.52
N GLU A 334 17.41 -11.04 12.42
CA GLU A 334 17.89 -11.58 13.69
C GLU A 334 16.79 -11.83 14.73
N SER A 335 15.59 -11.26 14.56
CA SER A 335 14.44 -11.55 15.42
C SER A 335 13.95 -12.99 15.25
N CYS A 336 14.21 -13.61 14.08
CA CYS A 336 13.82 -14.98 13.75
C CYS A 336 15.02 -15.91 13.50
N HIS A 337 16.17 -15.37 13.10
CA HIS A 337 17.35 -16.14 12.72
C HIS A 337 18.51 -15.99 13.71
N ASP A 338 18.99 -17.14 14.22
CA ASP A 338 20.20 -17.21 15.03
C ASP A 338 21.45 -17.21 14.13
N THR A 339 22.05 -16.04 13.97
CA THR A 339 23.25 -15.84 13.13
C THR A 339 24.43 -16.65 13.67
N ASN A 340 24.58 -16.76 14.99
CA ASN A 340 25.66 -17.46 15.65
C ASN A 340 25.62 -18.97 15.43
N LYS A 341 24.44 -19.55 15.22
CA LYS A 341 24.33 -20.95 14.77
C LYS A 341 24.50 -21.12 13.26
N SER A 342 23.83 -20.29 12.48
CA SER A 342 23.77 -20.45 11.02
C SER A 342 25.10 -20.13 10.32
N HIS A 343 25.96 -19.29 10.91
CA HIS A 343 27.21 -18.82 10.31
C HIS A 343 28.49 -19.30 11.03
N ALA A 344 28.34 -20.09 12.12
CA ALA A 344 29.43 -20.51 13.00
C ALA A 344 30.68 -21.05 12.29
N ASN A 345 30.47 -21.79 11.20
CA ASN A 345 31.53 -22.58 10.57
C ASN A 345 32.28 -21.86 9.45
N TRP A 346 31.85 -20.65 9.05
CA TRP A 346 32.42 -20.01 7.87
C TRP A 346 32.57 -18.49 7.95
N LEU A 347 31.86 -17.81 8.86
CA LEU A 347 31.97 -16.36 9.00
C LEU A 347 32.75 -15.99 10.29
N PRO A 348 34.04 -15.60 10.18
CA PRO A 348 34.80 -15.12 11.33
C PRO A 348 34.20 -13.83 11.88
N TYR A 349 34.31 -13.59 13.19
CA TYR A 349 33.82 -12.35 13.81
C TYR A 349 32.35 -12.05 13.46
N ASN A 350 31.47 -13.05 13.59
CA ASN A 350 30.07 -12.97 13.18
C ASN A 350 29.36 -11.72 13.71
N ASP A 351 29.44 -11.47 15.01
CA ASP A 351 28.82 -10.31 15.64
C ASP A 351 29.28 -8.98 15.00
N ARG A 352 30.57 -8.87 14.65
CA ARG A 352 31.10 -7.66 13.99
C ARG A 352 30.56 -7.49 12.57
N HIS A 353 30.37 -8.58 11.84
CA HIS A 353 29.76 -8.53 10.51
C HIS A 353 28.31 -8.04 10.60
N MET A 354 27.51 -8.62 11.50
CA MET A 354 26.09 -8.27 11.64
C MET A 354 25.86 -6.83 12.14
N GLN A 355 26.86 -6.22 12.78
CA GLN A 355 26.84 -4.80 13.14
C GLN A 355 26.98 -3.85 11.94
N VAL A 356 27.64 -4.26 10.85
CA VAL A 356 28.05 -3.32 9.77
C VAL A 356 27.57 -3.71 8.39
N VAL A 357 27.22 -4.97 8.17
CA VAL A 357 26.70 -5.49 6.89
C VAL A 357 25.25 -5.94 7.07
N ALA A 358 24.38 -5.50 6.15
CA ALA A 358 23.00 -5.95 6.10
C ALA A 358 22.90 -7.37 5.51
N CYS A 359 22.01 -8.20 6.03
CA CYS A 359 21.84 -9.61 5.63
C CYS A 359 21.61 -9.77 4.12
N GLU A 360 20.87 -8.84 3.53
CA GLU A 360 20.50 -8.76 2.12
C GLU A 360 21.73 -8.69 1.20
N THR A 361 22.85 -8.17 1.69
CA THR A 361 24.14 -8.13 0.97
C THR A 361 24.54 -9.52 0.47
N CYS A 362 24.32 -10.56 1.28
CA CYS A 362 24.70 -11.93 0.97
C CYS A 362 23.51 -12.82 0.57
N HIS A 363 22.31 -12.52 1.08
CA HIS A 363 21.12 -13.35 0.86
C HIS A 363 20.23 -12.88 -0.30
N VAL A 364 20.29 -11.59 -0.68
CA VAL A 364 19.56 -11.03 -1.82
C VAL A 364 20.52 -10.22 -2.71
N PRO A 365 21.66 -10.79 -3.16
CA PRO A 365 22.67 -10.03 -3.89
C PRO A 365 22.22 -9.64 -5.31
N ARG A 366 21.13 -10.25 -5.83
CA ARG A 366 20.57 -9.97 -7.15
C ARG A 366 19.06 -10.09 -7.11
N ILE A 367 18.39 -9.12 -7.74
CA ILE A 367 16.95 -9.11 -7.99
C ILE A 367 16.71 -9.63 -9.39
N VAL A 368 15.75 -10.55 -9.54
CA VAL A 368 15.47 -11.21 -10.81
C VAL A 368 14.44 -10.44 -11.64
N ALA A 369 13.45 -9.82 -11.00
CA ALA A 369 12.46 -9.01 -11.69
C ALA A 369 13.06 -7.67 -12.16
N PRO A 370 12.54 -7.09 -13.25
CA PRO A 370 12.90 -5.74 -13.66
C PRO A 370 12.35 -4.71 -12.67
N ALA A 371 12.91 -3.50 -12.73
CA ALA A 371 12.42 -2.34 -12.01
C ALA A 371 12.75 -1.08 -12.81
N TYR A 372 12.17 0.06 -12.47
CA TYR A 372 12.51 1.34 -13.06
C TYR A 372 14.01 1.61 -12.88
N SER A 373 14.65 2.00 -13.98
CA SER A 373 15.98 2.58 -14.01
C SER A 373 15.88 4.11 -14.07
N SER A 374 14.98 4.62 -14.91
CA SER A 374 14.74 6.04 -15.09
C SER A 374 13.32 6.29 -15.60
N VAL A 375 12.78 7.45 -15.27
CA VAL A 375 11.56 8.01 -15.86
C VAL A 375 11.88 9.45 -16.24
N ASP A 376 11.78 9.76 -17.53
CA ASP A 376 12.15 11.06 -18.10
C ASP A 376 10.92 11.78 -18.67
N TRP A 377 10.40 12.72 -17.88
CA TRP A 377 9.28 13.59 -18.24
C TRP A 377 9.67 14.76 -19.14
N THR A 378 10.96 14.93 -19.48
CA THR A 378 11.39 15.87 -20.52
C THR A 378 11.22 15.30 -21.93
N VAL A 379 11.01 13.98 -22.03
CA VAL A 379 10.73 13.26 -23.27
C VAL A 379 9.34 12.63 -23.20
N VAL A 380 8.33 13.41 -23.61
CA VAL A 380 6.92 12.98 -23.61
C VAL A 380 6.57 12.29 -24.93
N ARG A 381 5.97 11.10 -24.83
CA ARG A 381 5.47 10.30 -25.96
C ARG A 381 4.13 10.85 -26.46
N LEU A 382 3.69 10.39 -27.64
CA LEU A 382 2.44 10.85 -28.26
C LEU A 382 1.18 10.54 -27.46
N ASP A 383 1.23 9.53 -26.60
CA ASP A 383 0.16 9.14 -25.67
C ASP A 383 0.18 9.94 -24.35
N GLY A 384 1.11 10.89 -24.20
CA GLY A 384 1.28 11.70 -22.99
C GLY A 384 2.10 11.04 -21.89
N SER A 385 2.60 9.81 -22.09
CA SER A 385 3.47 9.14 -21.12
C SER A 385 4.92 9.61 -21.21
N ALA A 386 5.66 9.51 -20.10
CA ALA A 386 7.09 9.72 -20.10
C ALA A 386 7.85 8.60 -20.80
N ARG A 387 9.08 8.90 -21.24
CA ARG A 387 10.06 7.85 -21.53
C ARG A 387 10.49 7.20 -20.22
N ALA A 388 10.04 5.98 -19.98
CA ALA A 388 10.54 5.14 -18.89
C ALA A 388 11.51 4.07 -19.43
N GLU A 389 12.53 3.75 -18.65
CA GLU A 389 13.47 2.66 -18.90
C GLU A 389 13.50 1.71 -17.71
N CYS A 390 13.42 0.41 -17.99
CA CYS A 390 13.50 -0.65 -16.99
C CYS A 390 14.91 -1.22 -16.95
N ARG A 391 15.49 -1.34 -15.74
CA ARG A 391 16.73 -2.12 -15.54
C ARG A 391 16.40 -3.60 -15.44
N GLY A 392 17.38 -4.43 -15.78
CA GLY A 392 17.28 -5.88 -15.67
C GLY A 392 16.46 -6.54 -16.78
N ILE A 393 16.30 -5.86 -17.92
CA ILE A 393 15.72 -6.41 -19.13
C ILE A 393 16.52 -5.93 -20.34
N VAL A 394 16.78 -6.85 -21.27
CA VAL A 394 17.45 -6.54 -22.54
C VAL A 394 16.36 -6.30 -23.56
N GLU A 395 16.12 -5.02 -23.87
CA GLU A 395 15.11 -4.62 -24.85
C GLU A 395 15.46 -5.18 -26.23
N THR A 396 14.56 -5.98 -26.79
CA THR A 396 14.75 -6.56 -28.13
C THR A 396 14.03 -5.77 -29.22
N LEU A 397 13.07 -4.91 -28.84
CA LEU A 397 12.26 -4.09 -29.73
C LEU A 397 12.04 -2.67 -29.16
N GLN A 398 12.06 -1.65 -30.02
CA GLN A 398 11.69 -0.29 -29.65
C GLN A 398 10.19 -0.24 -29.33
N GLY A 399 9.80 -0.13 -28.06
CA GLY A 399 8.37 -0.12 -27.67
C GLY A 399 8.10 -0.46 -26.21
N ASN A 400 6.93 -1.04 -25.95
CA ASN A 400 6.53 -1.51 -24.63
C ASN A 400 7.30 -2.77 -24.27
N VAL A 401 8.09 -2.67 -23.20
CA VAL A 401 8.93 -3.73 -22.65
C VAL A 401 8.04 -4.85 -22.11
N SER A 402 8.28 -6.09 -22.52
CA SER A 402 7.49 -7.25 -22.10
C SER A 402 8.38 -8.31 -21.47
N THR A 403 8.09 -8.68 -20.22
CA THR A 403 8.87 -9.69 -19.48
C THR A 403 8.74 -11.10 -20.05
N THR A 404 7.80 -11.32 -20.98
CA THR A 404 7.52 -12.61 -21.61
C THR A 404 8.24 -12.79 -22.93
N THR A 405 8.52 -11.69 -23.64
CA THR A 405 9.17 -11.71 -24.96
C THR A 405 10.60 -11.19 -24.91
N ASP A 406 10.88 -10.17 -24.10
CA ASP A 406 12.21 -9.64 -23.90
C ASP A 406 12.98 -10.44 -22.85
N LEU A 407 14.30 -10.52 -22.99
CA LEU A 407 15.14 -11.29 -22.07
C LEU A 407 15.31 -10.52 -20.76
N VAL A 408 14.70 -11.01 -19.69
CA VAL A 408 14.86 -10.50 -18.33
C VAL A 408 16.16 -11.04 -17.76
N THR A 409 17.07 -10.14 -17.43
CA THR A 409 18.37 -10.48 -16.81
C THR A 409 18.40 -10.16 -15.33
N GLY A 410 17.44 -9.39 -14.80
CA GLY A 410 17.49 -8.89 -13.43
C GLY A 410 18.68 -7.94 -13.22
N TYR A 411 18.92 -7.51 -11.99
CA TYR A 411 19.95 -6.53 -11.68
C TYR A 411 20.53 -6.73 -10.28
N GLN A 412 21.73 -6.19 -10.05
CA GLN A 412 22.33 -6.13 -8.73
C GLN A 412 21.93 -4.80 -8.06
N PRO A 413 21.28 -4.83 -6.88
CA PRO A 413 20.97 -3.63 -6.13
C PRO A 413 22.24 -2.85 -5.75
N VAL A 414 22.11 -1.54 -5.62
CA VAL A 414 23.18 -0.71 -5.03
C VAL A 414 23.24 -1.02 -3.55
N LEU A 415 24.39 -1.52 -3.09
CA LEU A 415 24.64 -1.77 -1.67
C LEU A 415 25.17 -0.49 -1.04
N MET A 416 24.35 0.13 -0.19
CA MET A 416 24.69 1.34 0.54
C MET A 416 25.17 1.00 1.94
N GLN A 417 26.01 1.86 2.52
CA GLN A 417 26.43 1.71 3.91
C GLN A 417 25.21 1.79 4.83
N ARG A 418 25.14 0.83 5.76
CA ARG A 418 24.16 0.82 6.84
C ARG A 418 24.42 1.99 7.81
N THR A 419 23.44 2.86 8.03
CA THR A 419 23.54 4.05 8.90
C THR A 419 22.58 4.02 10.10
N ASP A 420 21.83 2.94 10.25
CA ASP A 420 20.82 2.69 11.30
C ASP A 420 21.32 1.70 12.37
N VAL A 421 22.55 1.91 12.87
CA VAL A 421 23.14 1.15 14.00
C VAL A 421 22.96 1.87 15.31
#